data_AF-A0A7G8GTH3-F1
#
_entry.id   AF-A0A7G8GTH3-F1
#
_cell.length_a   1.000
_cell.length_b   1.000
_cell.length_c   1.000
_cell.angle_alpha   90.00
_cell.angle_beta   90.00
_cell.angle_gamma   90.00
#
_symmetry.space_group_name_H-M   'P 1'
#
loop_
_entity.id
_entity.type
_entity.pdbx_description
1 polymer ?
#
loop_
_entity_poly.entity_id
_entity_poly.type
_entity_poly.pdbx_seq_one_letter_code
_entity_poly.pdbx_strand_id
1 'polypeptide(L)'
;MRWLEMTGCLAKRDLEIYFNSGFLSINYSDLDFLDLWIDLIDKYGANDVAINGKGDISDWRIGGRWNSIFSPNQDTLNMALMLFEKSIVTLGPDAMGFVEGGVRLIPHAIGKNKPWRRNFIADAFKGKPVRLVDILFWRYANYPCPAFKKGKCSYKRIELKLSKLISRIIRKT
;
A
#
# COMPACT_ATOMS: atom_id res chain seq x y z
N MET A 1 11.78 8.66 -16.59
CA MET A 1 12.84 9.50 -17.20
C MET A 1 13.20 10.73 -16.37
N ARG A 2 12.28 11.61 -15.93
CA ARG A 2 12.63 12.84 -15.17
C ARG A 2 13.37 12.63 -13.83
N TRP A 3 13.22 11.47 -13.18
CA TRP A 3 13.89 11.22 -11.90
C TRP A 3 15.39 10.94 -12.00
N LEU A 4 15.84 10.31 -13.08
CA LEU A 4 17.26 10.00 -13.26
C LEU A 4 18.09 11.27 -13.40
N GLU A 5 17.55 12.28 -14.09
CA GLU A 5 18.13 13.62 -14.19
C GLU A 5 18.35 14.26 -12.82
N MET A 6 17.48 13.98 -11.83
CA MET A 6 17.62 14.50 -10.46
C MET A 6 18.77 13.83 -9.69
N THR A 7 19.16 12.61 -10.08
CA THR A 7 20.21 11.85 -9.39
C THR A 7 21.60 12.18 -9.91
N GLY A 8 21.72 12.59 -11.17
CA GLY A 8 23.02 12.67 -11.86
C GLY A 8 23.67 11.30 -12.09
N CYS A 9 22.98 10.21 -11.74
CA CYS A 9 23.46 8.84 -11.89
C CYS A 9 22.97 8.26 -13.22
N LEU A 10 23.79 7.37 -13.79
CA LEU A 10 23.39 6.56 -14.93
C LEU A 10 22.49 5.42 -14.47
N ALA A 11 21.31 5.29 -15.07
CA ALA A 11 20.42 4.17 -14.83
C ALA A 11 21.08 2.86 -15.21
N LYS A 12 20.87 1.84 -14.38
CA LYS A 12 21.25 0.45 -14.66
C LYS A 12 20.17 -0.26 -15.46
N ARG A 13 18.93 0.24 -15.41
CA ARG A 13 17.80 -0.22 -16.21
C ARG A 13 16.73 0.85 -16.38
N ASP A 14 15.91 0.66 -17.41
CA ASP A 14 14.62 1.29 -17.52
C ASP A 14 13.53 0.44 -16.85
N LEU A 15 12.48 1.10 -16.34
CA LEU A 15 11.30 0.43 -15.82
C LEU A 15 10.15 0.62 -16.81
N GLU A 16 9.59 -0.48 -17.28
CA GLU A 16 8.38 -0.47 -18.13
C GLU A 16 7.10 -0.23 -17.31
N ILE A 17 7.16 -0.49 -16.01
CA ILE A 17 6.04 -0.38 -15.09
C ILE A 17 6.44 0.39 -13.84
N TYR A 18 5.44 1.00 -13.21
CA TYR A 18 5.59 1.70 -11.95
C TYR A 18 5.25 0.76 -10.78
N PHE A 19 6.18 0.57 -9.85
CA PHE A 19 6.07 -0.34 -8.72
C PHE A 19 5.40 0.31 -7.51
N ASN A 20 4.55 -0.45 -6.83
CA ASN A 20 4.00 -0.07 -5.53
C ASN A 20 4.97 -0.42 -4.40
N SER A 21 5.16 0.48 -3.44
CA SER A 21 6.09 0.29 -2.31
C SER A 21 5.46 -0.40 -1.09
N GLY A 22 4.23 -0.89 -1.20
CA GLY A 22 3.50 -1.50 -0.09
C GLY A 22 4.02 -2.89 0.28
N PHE A 23 4.62 -3.62 -0.67
CA PHE A 23 5.20 -4.93 -0.46
C PHE A 23 6.48 -5.08 -1.27
N LEU A 24 7.52 -5.55 -0.61
CA LEU A 24 8.82 -5.84 -1.20
C LEU A 24 9.42 -7.03 -0.46
N SER A 25 10.15 -7.87 -1.19
CA SER A 25 11.00 -8.91 -0.63
C SER A 25 12.39 -8.74 -1.22
N ILE A 26 13.41 -8.92 -0.39
CA ILE A 26 14.81 -8.72 -0.75
C ILE A 26 15.59 -9.91 -0.22
N ASN A 27 16.51 -10.43 -1.02
CA ASN A 27 17.46 -11.45 -0.56
C ASN A 27 18.43 -10.84 0.46
N TYR A 28 18.85 -11.63 1.45
CA TYR A 28 19.78 -11.13 2.46
C TYR A 28 21.10 -10.61 1.86
N SER A 29 21.55 -11.18 0.74
CA SER A 29 22.73 -10.73 -0.02
C SER A 29 22.55 -9.39 -0.73
N ASP A 30 21.35 -8.81 -0.70
CA ASP A 30 20.92 -7.66 -1.50
C ASP A 30 20.42 -6.50 -0.62
N LEU A 31 20.81 -6.50 0.67
CA LEU A 31 20.42 -5.46 1.61
C LEU A 31 20.99 -4.07 1.25
N ASP A 32 22.03 -4.00 0.43
CA ASP A 32 22.54 -2.78 -0.17
C ASP A 32 21.48 -2.01 -1.00
N PHE A 33 20.45 -2.72 -1.49
CA PHE A 33 19.27 -2.08 -2.06
C PHE A 33 18.54 -1.18 -1.06
N LEU A 34 18.41 -1.61 0.20
CA LEU A 34 17.72 -0.84 1.23
C LEU A 34 18.50 0.42 1.57
N ASP A 35 19.82 0.33 1.66
CA ASP A 35 20.69 1.48 1.92
C ASP A 35 20.53 2.53 0.80
N LEU A 36 20.60 2.10 -0.46
CA LEU A 36 20.33 2.97 -1.61
C LEU A 36 18.94 3.61 -1.54
N TRP A 37 17.91 2.83 -1.20
CA TRP A 37 16.55 3.36 -1.13
C TRP A 37 16.40 4.37 0.02
N ILE A 38 17.00 4.12 1.18
CA ILE A 38 17.03 5.05 2.32
C ILE A 38 17.72 6.35 1.92
N ASP A 39 18.89 6.29 1.28
CA ASP A 39 19.61 7.48 0.83
C ASP A 39 18.78 8.34 -0.15
N LEU A 40 18.05 7.69 -1.06
CA LEU A 40 17.16 8.39 -2.00
C LEU A 40 15.94 8.99 -1.28
N ILE A 41 15.38 8.29 -0.30
CA ILE A 41 14.31 8.79 0.56
C ILE A 41 14.78 10.03 1.32
N ASP A 42 15.95 10.00 1.93
CA ASP A 42 16.48 11.12 2.72
C ASP A 42 16.81 12.32 1.83
N LYS A 43 17.38 12.07 0.66
CA LYS A 43 17.79 13.12 -0.28
C LYS A 43 16.61 13.79 -1.00
N TYR A 44 15.59 13.02 -1.39
CA TYR A 44 14.51 13.51 -2.25
C TYR A 44 13.13 13.51 -1.59
N GLY A 45 13.02 12.89 -0.42
CA GLY A 45 11.77 12.75 0.33
C GLY A 45 11.52 13.84 1.36
N ALA A 46 12.26 14.95 1.35
CA ALA A 46 12.18 16.03 2.35
C ALA A 46 10.76 16.57 2.65
N ASN A 47 9.81 16.38 1.72
CA ASN A 47 8.40 16.76 1.89
C ASN A 47 7.52 15.65 2.53
N ASP A 48 8.08 14.51 2.91
CA ASP A 48 7.36 13.47 3.65
C ASP A 48 7.32 13.82 5.14
N VAL A 49 6.12 14.02 5.67
CA VAL A 49 5.89 14.22 7.11
C VAL A 49 6.29 13.02 7.95
N ALA A 50 6.31 11.81 7.36
CA ALA A 50 6.79 10.62 8.04
C ALA A 50 8.32 10.67 8.26
N ILE A 51 9.08 11.29 7.34
CA ILE A 51 10.55 11.40 7.41
C ILE A 51 10.97 12.55 8.32
N ASN A 52 10.19 13.64 8.40
CA ASN A 52 10.42 14.76 9.32
C ASN A 52 10.16 14.41 10.81
N GLY A 53 10.23 13.13 11.19
CA GLY A 53 10.18 12.66 12.58
C GLY A 53 8.82 12.81 13.27
N LYS A 54 7.79 13.31 12.58
CA LYS A 54 6.46 13.49 13.17
C LYS A 54 5.65 12.20 13.27
N GLY A 55 6.07 11.15 12.55
CA GLY A 55 5.41 9.83 12.55
C GLY A 55 3.96 9.83 12.07
N ASP A 56 3.47 10.99 11.60
CA ASP A 56 2.08 11.17 11.19
C ASP A 56 1.93 10.92 9.69
N ILE A 57 1.49 9.70 9.37
CA ILE A 57 1.23 9.27 8.00
C ILE A 57 -0.10 9.81 7.43
N SER A 58 -0.85 10.65 8.18
CA SER A 58 -2.16 11.15 7.75
C SER A 58 -2.07 12.16 6.60
N ASP A 59 -0.98 12.93 6.54
CA ASP A 59 -0.67 13.90 5.49
C ASP A 59 0.45 13.41 4.55
N TRP A 60 0.57 12.09 4.38
CA TRP A 60 1.44 11.50 3.36
C TRP A 60 1.10 12.08 1.98
N ARG A 61 2.13 12.56 1.26
CA ARG A 61 2.07 13.14 -0.10
C ARG A 61 1.62 14.59 -0.09
N ILE A 62 2.44 15.44 0.53
CA ILE A 62 2.26 16.90 0.53
C ILE A 62 2.43 17.44 -0.89
N GLY A 63 1.47 18.27 -1.33
CA GLY A 63 1.42 18.84 -2.67
C GLY A 63 0.59 18.00 -3.64
N GLY A 64 0.82 18.21 -4.94
CA GLY A 64 0.06 17.55 -6.00
C GLY A 64 0.94 16.71 -6.91
N ARG A 65 0.31 15.97 -7.83
CA ARG A 65 1.00 15.10 -8.81
C ARG A 65 1.88 15.85 -9.82
N TRP A 66 1.82 17.18 -9.82
CA TRP A 66 2.72 18.04 -10.60
C TRP A 66 4.11 18.17 -9.97
N ASN A 67 4.29 17.77 -8.71
CA ASN A 67 5.60 17.69 -8.08
C ASN A 67 6.41 16.55 -8.69
N SER A 68 7.72 16.75 -8.90
CA SER A 68 8.61 15.72 -9.41
C SER A 68 8.66 14.47 -8.51
N ILE A 69 8.53 14.67 -7.19
CA ILE A 69 8.35 13.62 -6.19
C ILE A 69 7.02 13.89 -5.47
N PHE A 70 6.06 13.00 -5.63
CA PHE A 70 4.73 13.10 -5.04
C PHE A 70 4.52 12.07 -3.92
N SER A 71 5.03 10.86 -4.08
CA SER A 71 5.03 9.81 -3.07
C SER A 71 6.47 9.45 -2.74
N PRO A 72 7.13 10.20 -1.81
CA PRO A 72 8.55 10.03 -1.51
C PRO A 72 9.01 8.59 -1.44
N ASN A 73 8.40 7.74 -0.63
CA ASN A 73 8.75 6.32 -0.53
C ASN A 73 8.62 5.53 -1.85
N GLN A 74 7.55 5.77 -2.62
CA GLN A 74 7.19 4.96 -3.78
C GLN A 74 7.93 5.44 -5.04
N ASP A 75 8.09 6.75 -5.18
CA ASP A 75 8.85 7.36 -6.27
C ASP A 75 10.33 7.01 -6.12
N THR A 76 10.89 7.15 -4.91
CA THR A 76 12.28 6.76 -4.64
C THR A 76 12.51 5.25 -4.71
N LEU A 77 11.51 4.41 -4.43
CA LEU A 77 11.61 2.97 -4.67
C LEU A 77 11.85 2.69 -6.16
N ASN A 78 11.06 3.33 -7.01
CA ASN A 78 11.21 3.16 -8.45
C ASN A 78 12.55 3.75 -8.93
N MET A 79 13.04 4.84 -8.34
CA MET A 79 14.41 5.34 -8.59
C MET A 79 15.47 4.31 -8.19
N ALA A 80 15.37 3.73 -6.99
CA ALA A 80 16.28 2.71 -6.51
C ALA A 80 16.28 1.49 -7.45
N LEU A 81 15.10 1.06 -7.91
CA LEU A 81 14.97 -0.03 -8.88
C LEU A 81 15.61 0.29 -10.23
N MET A 82 15.68 1.55 -10.66
CA MET A 82 16.41 1.95 -11.88
C MET A 82 17.93 1.95 -11.69
N LEU A 83 18.40 2.23 -10.47
CA LEU A 83 19.82 2.41 -10.14
C LEU A 83 20.49 1.13 -9.61
N PHE A 84 19.72 0.17 -9.12
CA PHE A 84 20.23 -1.09 -8.62
C PHE A 84 20.50 -2.07 -9.76
N GLU A 85 21.55 -2.90 -9.69
CA GLU A 85 21.96 -3.76 -10.82
C GLU A 85 21.27 -5.13 -10.85
N LYS A 86 20.78 -5.63 -9.71
CA LYS A 86 20.26 -7.00 -9.60
C LYS A 86 18.83 -7.16 -10.09
N SER A 87 18.49 -8.37 -10.54
CA SER A 87 17.19 -8.69 -11.18
C SER A 87 15.99 -8.39 -10.29
N ILE A 88 14.90 -7.94 -10.90
CA ILE A 88 13.63 -7.65 -10.23
C ILE A 88 12.60 -8.71 -10.62
N VAL A 89 11.91 -9.27 -9.64
CA VAL A 89 10.73 -10.12 -9.85
C VAL A 89 9.49 -9.34 -9.41
N THR A 90 8.46 -9.34 -10.25
CA THR A 90 7.26 -8.54 -10.02
C THR A 90 6.04 -9.42 -9.77
N LEU A 91 5.25 -9.06 -8.76
CA LEU A 91 3.88 -9.54 -8.61
C LEU A 91 2.91 -8.42 -8.99
N GLY A 92 1.94 -8.77 -9.84
CA GLY A 92 1.01 -7.82 -10.41
C GLY A 92 -0.10 -7.36 -9.46
N PRO A 93 -0.97 -6.44 -9.92
CA PRO A 93 -2.16 -5.99 -9.19
C PRO A 93 -3.11 -7.12 -8.78
N ASP A 94 -3.10 -8.24 -9.50
CA ASP A 94 -3.85 -9.46 -9.22
C ASP A 94 -3.40 -10.11 -7.90
N ALA A 95 -2.08 -10.15 -7.63
CA ALA A 95 -1.52 -10.63 -6.38
C ALA A 95 -1.86 -9.69 -5.21
N MET A 96 -1.92 -8.37 -5.45
CA MET A 96 -2.34 -7.38 -4.45
C MET A 96 -3.85 -7.36 -4.19
N GLY A 97 -4.61 -8.14 -4.96
CA GLY A 97 -6.06 -8.25 -4.86
C GLY A 97 -6.83 -7.03 -5.34
N PHE A 98 -6.25 -6.28 -6.30
CA PHE A 98 -6.92 -5.20 -7.00
C PHE A 98 -7.75 -5.69 -8.20
N VAL A 99 -7.43 -6.87 -8.73
CA VAL A 99 -8.14 -7.48 -9.87
C VAL A 99 -9.17 -8.50 -9.35
N GLU A 100 -10.41 -8.40 -9.84
CA GLU A 100 -11.43 -9.41 -9.58
C GLU A 100 -11.04 -10.74 -10.24
N GLY A 101 -11.11 -11.84 -9.49
CA GLY A 101 -10.66 -13.16 -9.93
C GLY A 101 -9.15 -13.41 -9.85
N GLY A 102 -8.33 -12.41 -9.49
CA GLY A 102 -6.88 -12.56 -9.38
C GLY A 102 -6.41 -13.47 -8.23
N VAL A 103 -5.09 -13.74 -8.19
CA VAL A 103 -4.45 -14.68 -7.24
C VAL A 103 -4.54 -14.20 -5.79
N ARG A 104 -4.53 -12.88 -5.53
CA ARG A 104 -4.78 -12.25 -4.22
C ARG A 104 -3.86 -12.75 -3.09
N LEU A 105 -2.59 -12.98 -3.39
CA LEU A 105 -1.57 -13.45 -2.44
C LEU A 105 -1.37 -12.48 -1.26
N ILE A 106 -1.32 -11.17 -1.53
CA ILE A 106 -0.99 -10.16 -0.53
C ILE A 106 -1.98 -8.98 -0.62
N PRO A 107 -3.23 -9.14 -0.14
CA PRO A 107 -4.27 -8.13 -0.34
C PRO A 107 -3.92 -6.79 0.29
N HIS A 108 -3.83 -5.74 -0.53
CA HIS A 108 -3.39 -4.42 -0.10
C HIS A 108 -4.57 -3.49 0.25
N ALA A 109 -4.58 -2.93 1.47
CA ALA A 109 -5.57 -1.95 1.89
C ALA A 109 -5.19 -0.53 1.43
N ILE A 110 -5.30 -0.26 0.14
CA ILE A 110 -4.98 1.07 -0.43
C ILE A 110 -6.04 2.13 -0.08
N GLY A 111 -5.61 3.38 -0.01
CA GLY A 111 -6.46 4.55 0.22
C GLY A 111 -6.70 4.90 1.69
N LYS A 112 -7.46 5.99 1.91
CA LYS A 112 -7.76 6.55 3.24
C LYS A 112 -8.65 5.64 4.09
N ASN A 113 -9.52 4.85 3.45
CA ASN A 113 -10.48 3.99 4.11
C ASN A 113 -9.87 2.65 4.50
N LYS A 114 -9.01 2.68 5.52
CA LYS A 114 -8.39 1.48 6.10
C LYS A 114 -9.44 0.61 6.82
N PRO A 115 -9.30 -0.73 6.84
CA PRO A 115 -10.27 -1.64 7.45
C PRO A 115 -10.68 -1.28 8.88
N TRP A 116 -9.76 -0.71 9.67
CA TRP A 116 -9.99 -0.30 11.05
C TRP A 116 -10.72 1.03 11.22
N ARG A 117 -10.83 1.84 10.16
CA ARG A 117 -11.54 3.13 10.14
C ARG A 117 -12.93 3.05 9.49
N ARG A 118 -13.25 1.94 8.81
CA ARG A 118 -14.52 1.79 8.08
C ARG A 118 -15.71 1.50 9.00
N ASN A 119 -16.86 2.09 8.63
CA ASN A 119 -18.18 1.65 9.05
C ASN A 119 -18.80 0.86 7.89
N PHE A 120 -18.77 -0.46 7.98
CA PHE A 120 -19.12 -1.33 6.87
C PHE A 120 -20.61 -1.31 6.58
N ILE A 121 -21.48 -1.11 7.59
CA ILE A 121 -22.93 -1.06 7.37
C ILE A 121 -23.28 0.20 6.60
N ALA A 122 -22.81 1.36 7.05
CA ALA A 122 -23.05 2.63 6.37
C ALA A 122 -22.45 2.64 4.96
N ASP A 123 -21.26 2.06 4.77
CA ASP A 123 -20.66 1.89 3.45
C ASP A 123 -21.51 1.00 2.55
N ALA A 124 -22.05 -0.10 3.07
CA ALA A 124 -22.88 -1.02 2.29
C ALA A 124 -24.16 -0.33 1.78
N PHE A 125 -24.82 0.48 2.61
CA PHE A 125 -25.97 1.30 2.18
C PHE A 125 -25.62 2.34 1.11
N LYS A 126 -24.37 2.79 1.05
CA LYS A 126 -23.84 3.68 0.00
C LYS A 126 -23.33 2.92 -1.23
N GLY A 127 -23.64 1.63 -1.35
CA GLY A 127 -23.18 0.79 -2.46
C GLY A 127 -21.68 0.49 -2.44
N LYS A 128 -20.97 0.73 -1.33
CA LYS A 128 -19.53 0.44 -1.20
C LYS A 128 -19.33 -0.93 -0.56
N PRO A 129 -19.02 -1.98 -1.35
CA PRO A 129 -18.95 -3.33 -0.81
C PRO A 129 -17.77 -3.52 0.16
N VAL A 130 -17.88 -4.59 0.93
CA VAL A 130 -16.77 -5.12 1.73
C VAL A 130 -15.70 -5.72 0.79
N ARG A 131 -14.43 -5.35 0.97
CA ARG A 131 -13.32 -5.88 0.17
C ARG A 131 -12.72 -7.12 0.82
N LEU A 132 -11.95 -7.91 0.05
CA LEU A 132 -11.21 -9.06 0.60
C LEU A 132 -10.29 -8.64 1.75
N VAL A 133 -9.52 -7.57 1.56
CA VAL A 133 -8.59 -7.08 2.58
C VAL A 133 -9.28 -6.70 3.88
N ASP A 134 -10.52 -6.21 3.84
CA ASP A 134 -11.27 -5.88 5.06
C ASP A 134 -11.63 -7.14 5.85
N ILE A 135 -12.00 -8.21 5.15
CA ILE A 135 -12.33 -9.51 5.73
C ILE A 135 -11.09 -10.14 6.35
N LEU A 136 -9.98 -10.19 5.60
CA LEU A 136 -8.74 -10.81 6.08
C LEU A 136 -8.16 -10.03 7.26
N PHE A 137 -8.18 -8.70 7.21
CA PHE A 137 -7.75 -7.87 8.32
C PHE A 137 -8.51 -8.24 9.60
N TRP A 138 -9.85 -8.18 9.61
CA TRP A 138 -10.62 -8.48 10.82
C TRP A 138 -10.64 -9.97 11.20
N ARG A 139 -10.34 -10.87 10.26
CA ARG A 139 -10.12 -12.29 10.56
C ARG A 139 -8.88 -12.45 11.44
N TYR A 140 -7.78 -11.78 11.13
CA TYR A 140 -6.49 -11.95 11.79
C TYR A 140 -6.11 -10.84 12.79
N ALA A 141 -6.90 -9.76 12.92
CA ALA A 141 -6.57 -8.60 13.77
C ALA A 141 -6.38 -8.89 15.28
N ASN A 142 -6.68 -10.10 15.75
CA ASN A 142 -6.53 -10.53 17.14
C ASN A 142 -5.39 -11.53 17.38
N TYR A 143 -4.55 -11.84 16.38
CA TYR A 143 -3.43 -12.80 16.48
C TYR A 143 -2.36 -12.53 15.39
N PRO A 144 -1.07 -12.82 15.60
CA PRO A 144 -0.43 -13.26 16.85
C PRO A 144 -0.29 -12.13 17.88
N CYS A 145 -0.17 -10.89 17.42
CA CYS A 145 -0.13 -9.70 18.26
C CYS A 145 -1.49 -9.00 18.21
N PRO A 146 -2.32 -9.06 19.28
CA PRO A 146 -3.66 -8.49 19.26
C PRO A 146 -3.62 -6.96 19.28
N ALA A 147 -3.82 -6.34 18.12
CA ALA A 147 -3.91 -4.88 18.00
C ALA A 147 -5.24 -4.30 18.54
N PHE A 148 -6.27 -5.15 18.68
CA PHE A 148 -7.59 -4.74 19.16
C PHE A 148 -8.15 -5.73 20.18
N LYS A 149 -9.03 -5.22 21.06
CA LYS A 149 -9.79 -6.05 22.01
C LYS A 149 -10.63 -7.09 21.26
N LYS A 150 -10.71 -8.31 21.80
CA LYS A 150 -11.47 -9.43 21.21
C LYS A 150 -12.92 -9.06 20.86
N GLY A 151 -13.61 -8.35 21.75
CA GLY A 151 -14.98 -7.89 21.51
C GLY A 151 -15.13 -6.98 20.27
N LYS A 152 -14.17 -6.06 20.05
CA LYS A 152 -14.15 -5.20 18.86
C LYS A 152 -13.98 -6.03 17.58
N CYS A 153 -13.07 -7.00 17.59
CA CYS A 153 -12.90 -7.91 16.46
C CYS A 153 -14.16 -8.73 16.18
N SER A 154 -14.81 -9.27 17.21
CA SER A 154 -16.07 -10.02 17.06
C SER A 154 -17.18 -9.16 16.48
N TYR A 155 -17.37 -7.94 17.01
CA TYR A 155 -18.34 -6.98 16.47
C TYR A 155 -18.08 -6.68 14.99
N LYS A 156 -16.83 -6.38 14.62
CA LYS A 156 -16.45 -6.07 13.23
C LYS A 156 -16.65 -7.26 12.28
N ARG A 157 -16.44 -8.49 12.74
CA ARG A 157 -16.74 -9.70 11.93
C ARG A 157 -18.23 -9.86 11.68
N ILE A 158 -19.09 -9.54 12.66
CA ILE A 158 -20.55 -9.54 12.48
C ILE A 158 -20.94 -8.43 11.50
N GLU A 159 -20.41 -7.22 11.70
CA GLU A 159 -20.62 -6.06 10.83
C GLU A 159 -20.30 -6.43 9.36
N LEU A 160 -19.15 -7.03 9.09
CA LEU A 160 -18.76 -7.48 7.75
C LEU A 160 -19.74 -8.49 7.13
N LYS A 161 -20.29 -9.42 7.92
CA LYS A 161 -21.28 -10.41 7.44
C LYS A 161 -22.59 -9.72 7.05
N LEU A 162 -23.08 -8.81 7.90
CA LEU A 162 -24.30 -8.04 7.65
C LEU A 162 -24.13 -7.14 6.42
N SER A 163 -23.01 -6.44 6.31
CA SER A 163 -22.70 -5.58 5.16
C SER A 163 -22.67 -6.36 3.85
N LYS A 164 -22.14 -7.60 3.83
CA LYS A 164 -22.20 -8.45 2.65
C LYS A 164 -23.63 -8.80 2.24
N LEU A 165 -24.51 -9.05 3.22
CA LEU A 165 -25.92 -9.32 2.96
C LEU A 165 -26.61 -8.07 2.38
N ILE A 166 -26.41 -6.90 3.00
CA ILE A 166 -26.96 -5.62 2.54
C ILE A 166 -26.48 -5.32 1.12
N SER A 167 -25.18 -5.41 0.86
CA SER A 167 -24.63 -5.14 -0.49
C SER A 167 -25.15 -6.11 -1.55
N ARG A 168 -25.48 -7.36 -1.20
CA ARG A 168 -26.10 -8.30 -2.15
C ARG A 168 -27.52 -7.92 -2.53
N ILE A 169 -28.28 -7.35 -1.60
CA ILE A 169 -29.63 -6.86 -1.84
C ILE A 169 -29.56 -5.62 -2.72
N ILE A 170 -28.75 -4.63 -2.34
CA ILE A 170 -28.62 -3.36 -3.06
C ILE A 170 -28.06 -3.53 -4.48
N ARG A 171 -27.16 -4.50 -4.71
CA ARG A 171 -26.59 -4.73 -6.06
C ARG A 171 -27.53 -5.51 -6.99
N LYS A 172 -28.61 -6.10 -6.46
CA LYS A 172 -29.63 -6.81 -7.25
C LYS A 172 -30.79 -5.91 -7.65
N THR A 173 -30.84 -4.70 -7.10
CA THR A 173 -31.78 -3.63 -7.47
C THR A 173 -31.11 -2.68 -8.45
#